data_AF-A0AAJ1B1B0-F1
#
_entry.id   AF-A0AAJ1B1B0-F1
#
_cell.length_a   1.000
_cell.length_b   1.000
_cell.length_c   1.000
_cell.angle_alpha   90.00
_cell.angle_beta   90.00
_cell.angle_gamma   90.00
#
_symmetry.space_group_name_H-M   'P 1'
#
loop_
_entity.id
_entity.type
_entity.pdbx_description
1 polymer ?
#
loop_
_entity_poly.entity_id
_entity_poly.type
_entity_poly.pdbx_seq_one_letter_code
_entity_poly.pdbx_strand_id
1 'polypeptide(L)' 'MGQVVHYGKNWRLFIELIHARTHKLIDHQSIDFNPDNPLSVLLSQVINILIEKIPNINFKSINTQQMPSL' A
#
# COMPACT_ATOMS: atom_id res chain seq x y z
N MET A 1 -2.32 0.16 10.29
CA MET A 1 -3.49 -0.31 9.49
C MET A 1 -3.59 0.61 8.27
N GLY A 2 -4.27 0.23 7.18
CA GLY A 2 -4.42 1.11 6.02
C GLY A 2 -5.65 2.02 6.18
N GLN A 3 -5.51 3.34 6.08
CA GLN A 3 -6.63 4.28 6.10
C GLN A 3 -6.70 5.02 4.76
N VAL A 4 -7.88 5.17 4.18
CA VAL A 4 -8.09 5.98 2.97
C VAL A 4 -8.91 7.22 3.34
N VAL A 5 -8.44 8.40 2.96
CA VAL A 5 -9.17 9.67 3.12
C VAL A 5 -9.43 10.28 1.75
N HIS A 6 -10.67 10.74 1.55
CA HIS A 6 -11.11 11.38 0.33
C HIS A 6 -10.74 12.87 0.33
N TYR A 7 -10.04 13.35 -0.70
CA TYR A 7 -9.69 14.76 -0.88
C TYR A 7 -10.03 15.23 -2.30
N GLY A 8 -11.25 15.75 -2.48
CA GLY A 8 -11.72 16.20 -3.80
C GLY A 8 -11.91 15.02 -4.76
N LYS A 9 -11.22 15.02 -5.91
CA LYS A 9 -11.21 13.86 -6.83
C LYS A 9 -10.13 12.84 -6.51
N ASN A 10 -9.19 13.16 -5.63
CA ASN A 10 -8.06 12.29 -5.29
C ASN A 10 -8.29 11.62 -3.94
N TRP A 11 -7.75 10.42 -3.81
CA TRP A 11 -7.76 9.61 -2.62
C TRP A 11 -6.35 9.60 -2.04
N ARG A 12 -6.23 9.63 -0.72
CA ARG A 12 -4.95 9.47 -0.03
C ARG A 12 -4.98 8.20 0.78
N LEU A 13 -4.12 7.25 0.45
CA LEU A 13 -3.90 6.02 1.21
C LEU A 13 -2.79 6.23 2.22
N PHE A 14 -3.11 6.08 3.50
CA PHE A 14 -2.16 6.08 4.62
C PHE A 14 -1.77 4.64 4.96
N ILE A 15 -0.46 4.39 5.06
CA ILE A 15 0.14 3.09 5.34
C ILE A 15 1.02 3.25 6.57
N GLU A 16 0.81 2.39 7.56
CA GLU A 16 1.59 2.36 8.79
C GLU A 16 2.31 1.02 8.92
N LEU A 17 3.62 1.07 9.11
CA LEU A 17 4.44 -0.09 9.45
C LEU A 17 4.60 -0.14 10.97
N ILE A 18 4.09 -1.21 11.59
CA ILE A 18 4.07 -1.36 13.05
C ILE A 18 4.84 -2.62 13.43
N HIS A 19 5.75 -2.50 14.40
CA HIS A 19 6.43 -3.66 14.95
C HIS A 19 5.45 -4.51 15.77
N ALA A 20 5.11 -5.70 15.28
CA ALA A 20 4.02 -6.51 15.85
C ALA A 20 4.18 -6.84 17.35
N ARG A 21 5.41 -7.09 17.83
CA ARG A 21 5.65 -7.48 19.24
C ARG A 21 5.62 -6.30 20.20
N THR A 22 6.08 -5.13 19.77
CA THR A 22 6.22 -3.96 20.65
C THR A 22 5.12 -2.93 20.42
N HIS A 23 4.29 -3.15 19.39
CA HIS A 23 3.27 -2.22 18.89
C HIS A 23 3.81 -0.81 18.59
N LYS A 24 5.13 -0.67 18.39
CA LYS A 24 5.75 0.61 18.05
C LYS A 24 5.58 0.88 16.56
N LEU A 25 5.14 2.09 16.22
CA LEU A 25 5.19 2.61 14.87
C LEU A 25 6.66 2.67 14.43
N ILE A 26 6.98 2.00 13.32
CA ILE A 26 8.29 2.03 12.69
C ILE A 26 8.32 3.15 11.65
N ASP A 27 7.27 3.23 10.83
CA ASP A 27 7.16 4.20 9.75
C ASP A 27 5.70 4.45 9.38
N HIS A 28 5.43 5.61 8.78
CA HIS A 28 4.14 5.96 8.21
C HIS A 28 4.33 6.69 6.88
N GLN A 29 3.53 6.34 5.88
CA GLN A 29 3.58 6.97 4.56
C GLN A 29 2.18 7.24 4.03
N SER A 30 2.11 8.19 3.11
CA SER A 30 0.89 8.50 2.39
C SER A 30 1.11 8.44 0.89
N ILE A 31 0.21 7.80 0.17
CA ILE A 31 0.18 7.74 -1.29
C ILE A 31 -1.04 8.51 -1.77
N ASP A 32 -0.82 9.51 -2.60
CA ASP A 32 -1.89 10.16 -3.35
C ASP A 32 -2.22 9.34 -4.60
N PHE A 33 -3.50 9.02 -4.77
CA PHE A 33 -4.02 8.17 -5.83
C PHE A 33 -5.30 8.80 -6.41
N ASN A 34 -5.38 8.92 -7.73
CA ASN A 34 -6.63 9.26 -8.40
C ASN A 34 -7.37 7.95 -8.73
N PRO A 35 -8.65 7.76 -8.34
CA PRO A 35 -9.46 6.60 -8.72
C PRO A 35 -9.61 6.37 -10.23
N ASP A 36 -9.37 7.39 -11.06
CA ASP A 36 -9.33 7.26 -12.52
C ASP A 36 -8.09 6.49 -13.01
N ASN A 37 -7.05 6.36 -12.18
CA ASN A 37 -5.84 5.62 -12.53
C ASN A 37 -6.04 4.10 -12.33
N PRO A 38 -5.36 3.26 -13.12
CA PRO A 38 -5.38 1.82 -12.89
C PRO A 38 -4.91 1.45 -11.48
N LEU A 39 -5.61 0.51 -10.83
CA LEU A 39 -5.24 0.00 -9.51
C LEU A 39 -3.80 -0.55 -9.46
N SER A 40 -3.29 -1.04 -10.58
CA SER A 40 -1.90 -1.51 -10.71
C SER A 40 -0.87 -0.42 -10.36
N VAL A 41 -1.18 0.86 -10.61
CA VAL A 41 -0.30 1.98 -10.26
C VAL A 41 -0.17 2.09 -8.74
N LEU A 42 -1.29 2.03 -8.02
CA LEU A 42 -1.30 2.03 -6.56
C LEU A 42 -0.57 0.80 -6.00
N LEU A 43 -0.82 -0.37 -6.59
CA LEU A 43 -0.18 -1.63 -6.17
C LEU A 43 1.35 -1.55 -6.32
N SER A 44 1.86 -1.03 -7.44
CA SER A 44 3.30 -0.85 -7.65
C SER A 44 3.92 0.10 -6.62
N GLN A 45 3.24 1.19 -6.28
CA GLN A 45 3.71 2.12 -5.25
C GLN A 45 3.78 1.45 -3.87
N VAL A 46 2.75 0.68 -3.49
CA VAL A 46 2.74 -0.07 -2.22
C VAL A 46 3.86 -1.10 -2.17
N ILE A 47 4.08 -1.86 -3.25
CA ILE A 47 5.16 -2.85 -3.32
C ILE A 47 6.53 -2.18 -3.13
N ASN A 48 6.77 -1.04 -3.79
CA ASN A 48 8.03 -0.30 -3.65
C ASN A 48 8.28 0.12 -2.19
N ILE A 49 7.28 0.64 -1.49
CA ILE A 49 7.39 1.00 -0.07
C ILE A 49 7.77 -0.22 0.78
N LEU A 50 7.13 -1.36 0.53
CA LEU A 50 7.40 -2.57 1.29
C LEU A 50 8.82 -3.10 1.04
N ILE A 51 9.30 -3.09 -0.21
CA ILE A 51 10.69 -3.47 -0.54
C ILE A 51 11.69 -2.55 0.16
N GLU A 52 11.42 -1.24 0.16
CA GLU A 52 12.31 -0.25 0.78
C GLU A 52 12.39 -0.41 2.30
N LYS A 53 11.25 -0.67 2.96
CA LYS A 53 11.16 -0.64 4.43
C LYS A 53 11.33 -2.01 5.11
N ILE A 54 11.06 -3.11 4.41
CA ILE A 54 11.14 -4.46 4.98
C ILE A 54 12.31 -5.22 4.33
N PRO A 55 13.47 -5.34 5.01
CA PRO A 55 14.61 -6.04 4.45
C PRO A 55 14.29 -7.53 4.25
N ASN A 56 14.78 -8.09 3.15
CA ASN A 56 14.58 -9.49 2.75
C ASN A 56 13.11 -9.89 2.53
N ILE A 57 12.22 -8.93 2.26
CA ILE A 57 10.85 -9.25 1.88
C ILE A 57 10.85 -9.98 0.53
N ASN A 58 10.36 -11.22 0.52
CA ASN A 58 10.21 -12.00 -0.69
C ASN A 58 8.73 -12.03 -1.09
N PHE A 59 8.40 -11.25 -2.12
CA PHE A 59 7.10 -11.32 -2.75
C PHE A 59 7.05 -12.58 -3.61
N LYS A 60 6.47 -13.65 -3.07
CA LYS A 60 6.01 -14.75 -3.93
C LYS A 60 4.99 -14.14 -4.89
N SER A 61 5.30 -14.17 -6.18
CA SER A 61 4.42 -13.71 -7.27
C SER A 61 2.96 -14.04 -6.95
N ILE A 62 2.18 -13.03 -6.58
CA ILE A 62 0.72 -13.14 -6.54
C ILE A 62 0.30 -12.96 -7.99
N ASN A 63 -0.14 -14.03 -8.64
CA ASN A 63 -0.72 -13.96 -9.97
C ASN A 63 -1.86 -12.93 -9.96
N THR A 64 -1.63 -11.77 -10.58
CA THR A 64 -2.58 -10.65 -10.67
C THR A 64 -3.77 -10.94 -11.59
N GLN A 65 -3.90 -12.17 -12.11
CA GLN A 65 -4.97 -12.61 -12.99
C GLN A 65 -6.24 -13.11 -12.26
N GLN A 66 -6.27 -13.08 -10.94
CA GLN A 66 -7.45 -13.49 -10.15
C GLN A 66 -7.77 -12.45 -9.07
N MET A 67 -8.14 -11.24 -9.47
CA MET A 67 -9.06 -10.45 -8.65
C MET A 67 -10.44 -10.55 -9.30
N PRO A 68 -11.43 -11.21 -8.66
CA PRO A 68 -12.79 -11.13 -9.13
C PRO A 68 -13.24 -9.67 -9.05
N SER A 69 -13.75 -9.16 -10.16
CA SER A 69 -14.49 -7.90 -10.21
C SER A 69 -15.61 -7.94 -9.18
N LEU A 70 -15.56 -7.03 -8.19
CA LEU A 70 -16.67 -6.71 -7.30
C LEU A 70 -17.63 -5.75 -8.00
#